data_AF-A0A5Q0LDM5-F1
#
_entry.id   AF-A0A5Q0LDM5-F1
#
_cell.length_a   1.000
_cell.length_b   1.000
_cell.length_c   1.000
_cell.angle_alpha   90.00
_cell.angle_beta   90.00
_cell.angle_gamma   90.00
#
_symmetry.space_group_name_H-M   'P 1'
#
loop_
_entity.id
_entity.type
_entity.pdbx_description
1 polymer ?
#
loop_
_entity_poly.entity_id
_entity_poly.type
_entity_poly.pdbx_seq_one_letter_code
_entity_poly.pdbx_strand_id
1 'polypeptide(L)'
;MEFLGRAARALEAARPAPDSPDFLSWSDHAFPMFETLSKTLLGYGEVPRALDSTARLVEINPNDHRAWAVHGRAPAHAGDLDAAVRAWERILPLGALPVAAAAFHLGWAHGQLGDADRARAFHRLSYAVDPTPEAIAGRATASG
;
A
#
# COMPACT_ATOMS: atom_id res chain seq x y z
N MET A 1 -10.68 -16.95 -5.86
CA MET A 1 -9.26 -16.83 -5.42
C MET A 1 -8.32 -17.85 -6.04
N GLU A 2 -8.75 -19.09 -6.29
CA GLU A 2 -7.88 -20.14 -6.83
C GLU A 2 -7.29 -19.81 -8.21
N PHE A 3 -8.11 -19.37 -9.17
CA PHE A 3 -7.64 -19.04 -10.52
C PHE A 3 -6.65 -17.87 -10.54
N LEU A 4 -6.95 -16.79 -9.79
CA LEU A 4 -6.07 -15.63 -9.68
C LEU A 4 -4.71 -16.00 -9.06
N GLY A 5 -4.72 -16.83 -8.01
CA GLY A 5 -3.50 -17.33 -7.39
C GLY A 5 -2.73 -18.32 -8.27
N ARG A 6 -3.40 -19.10 -9.13
CA ARG A 6 -2.73 -19.96 -10.13
C ARG A 6 -2.09 -19.12 -11.23
N ALA A 7 -2.78 -18.09 -11.73
CA ALA A 7 -2.26 -17.17 -12.74
C ALA A 7 -1.02 -16.41 -12.23
N ALA A 8 -1.07 -15.86 -11.02
CA ALA A 8 0.09 -15.19 -10.42
C ALA A 8 1.30 -16.11 -10.25
N ARG A 9 1.08 -17.37 -9.82
CA ARG A 9 2.17 -18.36 -9.72
C ARG A 9 2.76 -18.75 -11.07
N ALA A 10 1.92 -18.93 -12.09
CA ALA A 10 2.39 -19.21 -13.44
C ALA A 10 3.22 -18.06 -13.99
N LEU A 11 2.81 -16.82 -13.72
CA LEU A 11 3.53 -15.62 -14.12
C LEU A 11 4.87 -15.49 -13.39
N GLU A 12 4.91 -15.75 -12.07
CA GLU A 12 6.15 -15.76 -11.30
C GLU A 12 7.12 -16.85 -11.76
N ALA A 13 6.60 -18.04 -12.11
CA ALA A 13 7.43 -19.13 -12.64
C ALA A 13 8.07 -18.78 -14.00
N ALA A 14 7.46 -17.86 -14.74
CA ALA A 14 7.97 -17.33 -16.01
C ALA A 14 8.74 -16.01 -15.84
N ARG A 15 9.11 -15.62 -14.61
CA ARG A 15 9.83 -14.37 -14.34
C ARG A 15 11.20 -14.39 -15.02
N PRO A 16 11.47 -13.46 -15.96
CA PRO A 16 12.77 -13.36 -16.59
C PRO A 16 13.79 -12.69 -15.66
N ALA A 17 15.07 -12.75 -16.02
CA ALA A 17 16.11 -12.05 -15.27
C ALA A 17 15.85 -10.53 -15.27
N PRO A 18 16.09 -9.80 -14.16
CA PRO A 18 15.77 -8.37 -14.06
C PRO A 18 16.40 -7.49 -15.15
N ASP A 19 17.59 -7.86 -15.63
CA ASP A 19 18.32 -7.11 -16.66
C ASP A 19 17.98 -7.57 -18.09
N SER A 20 17.03 -8.50 -18.26
CA SER A 20 16.67 -8.99 -19.58
C SER A 20 15.70 -8.03 -20.30
N PRO A 21 15.71 -7.99 -21.64
CA PRO A 21 14.75 -7.20 -22.41
C PRO A 21 13.28 -7.57 -22.11
N ASP A 22 13.03 -8.83 -21.75
CA ASP A 22 11.68 -9.36 -21.49
C ASP A 22 11.14 -8.95 -20.12
N PHE A 23 12.00 -8.49 -19.20
CA PHE A 23 11.58 -8.12 -17.85
C PHE A 23 10.58 -6.96 -17.85
N LEU A 24 10.76 -5.98 -18.73
CA LEU A 24 9.83 -4.86 -18.82
C LEU A 24 8.43 -5.35 -19.22
N SER A 25 8.34 -6.14 -20.30
CA SER A 25 7.05 -6.71 -20.75
C SER A 25 6.42 -7.63 -19.70
N TRP A 26 7.23 -8.45 -19.02
CA TRP A 26 6.75 -9.25 -17.91
C TRP A 26 6.22 -8.38 -16.77
N SER A 27 6.92 -7.31 -16.40
CA SER A 27 6.54 -6.39 -15.32
C SER A 27 5.21 -5.67 -15.60
N ASP A 28 4.97 -5.27 -16.85
CA ASP A 28 3.73 -4.62 -17.28
C ASP A 28 2.50 -5.54 -17.09
N HIS A 29 2.68 -6.85 -17.24
CA HIS A 29 1.63 -7.84 -17.01
C HIS A 29 1.56 -8.29 -15.54
N ALA A 30 2.70 -8.41 -14.88
CA ALA A 30 2.80 -8.89 -13.50
C ALA A 30 2.25 -7.89 -12.50
N PHE A 31 2.55 -6.62 -12.66
CA PHE A 31 2.11 -5.58 -11.73
C PHE A 31 0.58 -5.60 -11.50
N PRO A 32 -0.29 -5.43 -12.51
CA PRO A 32 -1.74 -5.40 -12.27
C PRO A 32 -2.30 -6.74 -11.75
N MET A 33 -1.66 -7.86 -12.10
CA MET A 33 -2.03 -9.19 -11.60
C MET A 33 -1.78 -9.30 -10.10
N PHE A 34 -0.57 -8.99 -9.65
CA PHE A 34 -0.22 -8.98 -8.23
C PHE A 34 -0.96 -7.89 -7.47
N GLU A 35 -1.26 -6.74 -8.09
CA GLU A 35 -2.03 -5.66 -7.47
C GLU A 35 -3.45 -6.13 -7.14
N THR A 36 -4.10 -6.74 -8.12
CA THR A 36 -5.44 -7.28 -7.98
C THR A 36 -5.45 -8.42 -6.96
N LEU A 37 -4.53 -9.38 -7.07
CA LEU A 37 -4.40 -10.49 -6.12
C LEU A 37 -4.22 -9.99 -4.68
N SER A 38 -3.30 -9.06 -4.46
CA SER A 38 -3.02 -8.49 -3.15
C SER A 38 -4.25 -7.81 -2.55
N LYS A 39 -4.91 -6.92 -3.32
CA LYS A 39 -6.12 -6.22 -2.87
C LYS A 39 -7.25 -7.20 -2.55
N THR A 40 -7.42 -8.25 -3.37
CA THR A 40 -8.43 -9.27 -3.12
C THR A 40 -8.10 -10.08 -1.87
N LEU A 41 -6.86 -10.56 -1.71
CA LEU A 41 -6.44 -11.32 -0.52
C LEU A 41 -6.68 -10.52 0.77
N LEU A 42 -6.33 -9.23 0.79
CA LEU A 42 -6.62 -8.34 1.91
C LEU A 42 -8.12 -8.23 2.19
N GLY A 43 -8.94 -8.07 1.15
CA GLY A 43 -10.41 -8.00 1.28
C GLY A 43 -11.04 -9.28 1.85
N TYR A 44 -10.42 -10.45 1.63
CA TYR A 44 -10.86 -11.73 2.22
C TYR A 44 -10.19 -12.05 3.56
N GLY A 45 -9.28 -11.20 4.07
CA GLY A 45 -8.55 -11.46 5.30
C GLY A 45 -7.47 -12.55 5.18
N GLU A 46 -7.07 -12.91 3.96
CA GLU A 46 -6.02 -13.89 3.66
C GLU A 46 -4.63 -13.25 3.85
N VAL A 47 -4.37 -12.74 5.06
CA VAL A 47 -3.24 -11.87 5.39
C VAL A 47 -1.87 -12.50 5.06
N PRO A 48 -1.57 -13.78 5.41
CA PRO A 48 -0.27 -14.38 5.09
C PRO A 48 0.04 -14.35 3.59
N ARG A 49 -0.96 -14.67 2.76
CA ARG A 49 -0.82 -14.68 1.31
C ARG A 49 -0.73 -13.27 0.73
N ALA A 50 -1.40 -12.31 1.37
CA ALA A 50 -1.32 -10.91 0.97
C ALA A 50 0.08 -10.32 1.24
N LEU A 51 0.74 -10.72 2.34
CA LEU A 51 2.12 -10.33 2.62
C LEU A 51 3.06 -10.76 1.49
N ASP A 52 2.99 -12.03 1.08
CA ASP A 52 3.81 -12.55 -0.03
C ASP A 52 3.51 -11.81 -1.34
N SER A 53 2.22 -11.66 -1.68
CA SER A 53 1.79 -11.05 -2.93
C SER A 53 2.17 -9.57 -3.02
N THR A 54 2.09 -8.84 -1.90
CA THR A 54 2.47 -7.42 -1.88
C THR A 54 3.99 -7.20 -1.87
N ALA A 55 4.75 -8.12 -1.28
CA ALA A 55 6.21 -8.08 -1.38
C ALA A 55 6.67 -8.16 -2.86
N ARG A 56 5.99 -8.97 -3.68
CA ARG A 56 6.26 -9.01 -5.13
C ARG A 56 5.94 -7.71 -5.85
N LEU A 57 4.87 -6.99 -5.47
CA LEU A 57 4.55 -5.68 -6.07
C LEU A 57 5.69 -4.67 -5.91
N VAL A 58 6.26 -4.57 -4.70
CA VAL A 58 7.34 -3.62 -4.43
C VAL A 58 8.67 -4.06 -5.04
N GLU A 59 8.86 -5.36 -5.29
CA GLU A 59 9.99 -5.86 -6.09
C GLU A 59 9.84 -5.55 -7.58
N ILE A 60 8.63 -5.68 -8.13
CA ILE A 60 8.34 -5.42 -9.54
C ILE A 60 8.53 -3.95 -9.86
N ASN A 61 7.99 -3.07 -9.02
CA ASN A 61 8.19 -1.62 -9.18
C ASN A 61 8.38 -0.94 -7.83
N PRO A 62 9.64 -0.76 -7.38
CA PRO A 62 9.95 -0.15 -6.09
C PRO A 62 9.68 1.35 -6.04
N ASN A 63 9.34 2.00 -7.16
CA ASN A 63 9.05 3.43 -7.24
C ASN A 63 7.56 3.71 -7.47
N ASP A 64 6.71 2.67 -7.54
CA ASP A 64 5.26 2.86 -7.71
C ASP A 64 4.57 3.05 -6.35
N HIS A 65 3.93 4.20 -6.16
CA HIS A 65 3.19 4.50 -4.95
C HIS A 65 2.07 3.48 -4.66
N ARG A 66 1.44 2.90 -5.69
CA ARG A 66 0.36 1.92 -5.53
C ARG A 66 0.91 0.62 -4.94
N ALA A 67 2.12 0.21 -5.33
CA ALA A 67 2.79 -0.96 -4.77
C ALA A 67 3.00 -0.78 -3.26
N TRP A 68 3.62 0.33 -2.86
CA TRP A 68 3.85 0.64 -1.44
C TRP A 68 2.55 0.84 -0.65
N ALA A 69 1.52 1.43 -1.26
CA ALA A 69 0.22 1.62 -0.61
C ALA A 69 -0.45 0.28 -0.25
N VAL A 70 -0.48 -0.66 -1.21
CA VAL A 70 -1.04 -2.00 -0.96
C VAL A 70 -0.13 -2.81 -0.05
N HIS A 71 1.20 -2.67 -0.19
CA HIS A 71 2.16 -3.35 0.68
C HIS A 71 2.05 -2.92 2.14
N GLY A 72 1.87 -1.64 2.45
CA GLY A 72 1.66 -1.19 3.84
C GLY A 72 0.35 -1.68 4.47
N ARG A 73 -0.68 -1.94 3.66
CA ARG A 73 -1.96 -2.47 4.16
C ARG A 73 -1.83 -3.90 4.69
N ALA A 74 -0.99 -4.74 4.10
CA ALA A 74 -0.83 -6.14 4.52
C ALA A 74 -0.30 -6.31 5.96
N PRO A 75 0.84 -5.73 6.36
CA PRO A 75 1.31 -5.78 7.74
C PRO A 75 0.36 -5.04 8.69
N ALA A 76 -0.34 -3.98 8.24
CA ALA A 76 -1.38 -3.36 9.05
C ALA A 76 -2.53 -4.33 9.40
N HIS A 77 -2.96 -5.16 8.45
CA HIS A 77 -3.94 -6.23 8.72
C HIS A 77 -3.37 -7.36 9.59
N ALA A 78 -2.05 -7.56 9.58
CA ALA A 78 -1.36 -8.49 10.46
C ALA A 78 -1.12 -7.94 11.88
N GLY A 79 -1.40 -6.65 12.12
CA GLY A 79 -1.11 -5.95 13.37
C GLY A 79 0.34 -5.44 13.49
N ASP A 80 1.18 -5.63 12.48
CA ASP A 80 2.53 -5.05 12.43
C ASP A 80 2.46 -3.62 11.88
N LEU A 81 2.10 -2.69 12.78
CA LEU A 81 1.94 -1.28 12.44
C LEU A 81 3.27 -0.60 12.11
N ASP A 82 4.37 -1.04 12.71
CA ASP A 82 5.71 -0.53 12.41
C ASP A 82 6.13 -0.84 10.96
N ALA A 83 5.86 -2.06 10.48
CA ALA A 83 6.12 -2.40 9.08
C ALA A 83 5.19 -1.65 8.12
N ALA A 84 3.92 -1.44 8.51
CA ALA A 84 2.98 -0.63 7.73
C ALA A 84 3.45 0.82 7.58
N VAL A 85 3.90 1.44 8.67
CA VAL A 85 4.45 2.80 8.68
C VAL A 85 5.65 2.90 7.73
N ARG A 86 6.63 2.00 7.85
CA ARG A 86 7.81 1.99 6.96
C ARG A 86 7.43 1.90 5.49
N ALA A 87 6.41 1.11 5.14
CA ALA A 87 5.96 0.96 3.76
C ALA A 87 5.29 2.25 3.24
N TRP A 88 4.40 2.86 4.02
CA TRP A 88 3.71 4.09 3.59
C TRP A 88 4.64 5.31 3.56
N GLU A 89 5.66 5.37 4.42
CA GLU A 89 6.68 6.42 4.38
C GLU A 89 7.44 6.46 3.03
N ARG A 90 7.54 5.33 2.32
CA ARG A 90 8.16 5.28 0.97
C ARG A 90 7.40 6.08 -0.08
N ILE A 91 6.13 6.43 0.18
CA ILE A 91 5.30 7.21 -0.74
C ILE A 91 5.53 8.72 -0.55
N LEU A 92 5.96 9.16 0.65
CA LEU A 92 6.12 10.59 0.98
C LEU A 92 7.05 11.34 0.01
N PRO A 93 8.20 10.78 -0.44
CA PRO A 93 9.09 11.47 -1.38
C PRO A 93 8.49 11.68 -2.78
N LEU A 94 7.44 10.95 -3.15
CA LEU A 94 6.86 11.01 -4.50
C LEU A 94 6.03 12.29 -4.72
N GLY A 95 5.57 12.93 -3.64
CA GLY A 95 4.75 14.14 -3.73
C GLY A 95 3.37 13.92 -4.38
N ALA A 96 2.60 14.99 -4.49
CA ALA A 96 1.28 15.02 -5.13
C ALA A 96 0.21 14.09 -4.49
N LEU A 97 -0.86 13.79 -5.22
CA LEU A 97 -2.05 13.07 -4.75
C LEU A 97 -1.76 11.74 -3.99
N PRO A 98 -0.77 10.90 -4.37
CA PRO A 98 -0.48 9.68 -3.62
C PRO A 98 -0.10 9.90 -2.16
N VAL A 99 0.50 11.04 -1.83
CA VAL A 99 0.90 11.39 -0.45
C VAL A 99 -0.32 11.50 0.45
N ALA A 100 -1.48 11.90 -0.08
CA ALA A 100 -2.66 12.11 0.75
C ALA A 100 -3.13 10.79 1.40
N ALA A 101 -3.36 9.75 0.60
CA ALA A 101 -3.75 8.43 1.11
C ALA A 101 -2.68 7.81 2.02
N ALA A 102 -1.39 7.98 1.69
CA ALA A 102 -0.30 7.50 2.53
C ALA A 102 -0.28 8.20 3.90
N ALA A 103 -0.42 9.53 3.91
CA ALA A 103 -0.47 10.33 5.12
C ALA A 103 -1.70 10.01 5.98
N PHE A 104 -2.86 9.72 5.37
CA PHE A 104 -4.02 9.24 6.11
C PHE A 104 -3.70 7.94 6.88
N HIS A 105 -3.15 6.94 6.18
CA HIS A 105 -2.80 5.66 6.80
C HIS A 105 -1.68 5.77 7.86
N LEU A 106 -0.68 6.63 7.63
CA LEU A 106 0.34 6.95 8.62
C LEU A 106 -0.27 7.61 9.87
N GLY A 107 -1.21 8.54 9.69
CA GLY A 107 -1.92 9.17 10.79
C GLY A 107 -2.69 8.17 11.64
N TRP A 108 -3.42 7.27 10.99
CA TRP A 108 -4.12 6.16 11.66
C TRP A 108 -3.15 5.25 12.42
N ALA A 109 -2.07 4.78 11.78
CA ALA A 109 -1.13 3.84 12.41
C ALA A 109 -0.40 4.46 13.60
N HIS A 110 0.04 5.72 13.51
CA HIS A 110 0.63 6.42 14.64
C HIS A 110 -0.35 6.59 15.80
N GLY A 111 -1.65 6.81 15.53
CA GLY A 111 -2.68 6.85 16.55
C GLY A 111 -2.83 5.50 17.27
N GLN A 112 -2.81 4.40 16.53
CA GLN A 112 -2.85 3.04 17.07
C GLN A 112 -1.59 2.69 17.88
N LEU A 113 -0.44 3.25 17.51
CA LEU A 113 0.83 3.13 18.25
C LEU A 113 0.92 4.07 19.47
N GLY A 114 -0.07 4.94 19.70
CA GLY A 114 -0.11 5.88 20.81
C GLY A 114 0.64 7.21 20.58
N ASP A 115 1.17 7.46 19.37
CA ASP A 115 1.81 8.71 18.98
C ASP A 115 0.78 9.69 18.41
N ALA A 116 0.04 10.34 19.32
CA ALA A 116 -1.03 11.26 18.97
C ALA A 116 -0.55 12.51 18.20
N ASP A 117 0.69 12.94 18.43
CA ASP A 117 1.26 14.13 17.78
C ASP A 117 1.57 13.83 16.32
N ARG A 118 2.25 12.70 16.02
CA ARG A 118 2.47 12.28 14.64
C ARG A 118 1.16 11.96 13.94
N ALA A 119 0.22 11.31 14.62
CA ALA A 119 -1.10 11.02 14.07
C ALA A 119 -1.78 12.30 13.54
N ARG A 120 -1.80 13.35 14.35
CA ARG A 120 -2.38 14.65 13.98
C ARG A 120 -1.62 15.32 12.84
N ALA A 121 -0.29 15.28 12.86
CA ALA A 121 0.54 15.86 11.82
C ALA A 121 0.25 15.22 10.45
N PHE A 122 0.19 13.89 10.39
CA PHE A 122 -0.07 13.16 9.16
C PHE A 122 -1.52 13.31 8.65
N HIS A 123 -2.53 13.33 9.54
CA HIS A 123 -3.89 13.66 9.11
C HIS A 123 -3.99 15.08 8.53
N ARG A 124 -3.29 16.06 9.11
CA ARG A 124 -3.21 17.42 8.55
C ARG A 124 -2.54 17.44 7.18
N LEU A 125 -1.45 16.69 7.02
CA LEU A 125 -0.77 16.55 5.73
C LEU A 125 -1.70 15.94 4.68
N SER A 126 -2.39 14.85 5.01
CA SER A 126 -3.37 14.23 4.11
C SER A 126 -4.38 15.24 3.60
N TYR A 127 -5.03 15.96 4.52
CA TYR A 127 -6.04 16.96 4.20
C TYR A 127 -5.51 18.14 3.38
N ALA A 128 -4.26 18.56 3.62
CA ALA A 128 -3.64 19.66 2.88
C ALA A 128 -3.31 19.27 1.42
N VAL A 129 -3.00 18.00 1.16
CA VAL A 129 -2.70 17.51 -0.19
C VAL A 129 -3.99 17.26 -0.97
N ASP A 130 -4.94 16.56 -0.36
CA ASP A 130 -6.24 16.29 -0.94
C ASP A 130 -7.26 16.29 0.21
N PRO A 131 -8.29 17.17 0.17
CA PRO A 131 -9.32 17.21 1.21
C PRO A 131 -10.38 16.11 1.04
N THR A 132 -10.30 15.29 -0.01
CA THR A 132 -11.24 14.21 -0.34
C THR A 132 -10.93 12.79 0.19
N PRO A 133 -9.69 12.36 0.53
CA PRO A 133 -9.35 11.00 0.96
C PRO A 133 -9.88 10.59 2.33
N GLU A 134 -10.81 11.34 2.92
CA GLU A 134 -12.07 10.82 3.48
C GLU A 134 -12.77 11.94 4.26
N ALA A 135 -14.00 12.26 3.87
CA ALA A 135 -14.93 13.11 4.61
C ALA A 135 -15.38 12.51 5.98
N ILE A 136 -14.54 11.70 6.63
CA ILE A 136 -14.85 11.01 7.88
C ILE A 136 -13.65 11.05 8.85
N ALA A 137 -13.09 12.24 9.05
CA ALA A 137 -12.59 12.62 10.37
C ALA A 137 -13.62 13.58 10.97
N GLY A 138 -14.65 13.04 11.61
CA GLY A 138 -15.57 13.86 12.41
C GLY A 138 -14.78 14.77 13.35
N ARG A 139 -15.23 16.03 13.46
CA ARG A 139 -14.69 17.16 14.25
C ARG A 139 -13.78 18.17 13.51
N ALA A 140 -14.26 18.68 12.38
CA ALA A 140 -14.12 20.11 12.07
C ALA A 140 -15.42 20.90 12.38
N THR A 141 -16.31 20.31 13.20
CA THR A 141 -17.46 20.98 13.83
C THR A 141 -17.29 21.13 15.34
N ALA A 142 -16.09 20.87 15.87
CA ALA A 142 -15.63 21.56 17.08
C ALA A 142 -15.09 22.94 16.68
N SER A 143 -15.90 23.69 15.93
CA SER A 143 -15.81 25.14 15.86
C SER A 143 -16.55 25.64 17.08
N GLY A 144 -15.80 26.14 18.06
CA GLY A 144 -16.36 27.00 19.09
C GLY A 144 -16.92 28.29 18.50
#